data_AF-A0A3S3JJ73-F1
#
_entry.id   AF-A0A3S3JJ73-F1
#
_cell.length_a   1.000
_cell.length_b   1.000
_cell.length_c   1.000
_cell.angle_alpha   90.00
_cell.angle_beta   90.00
_cell.angle_gamma   90.00
#
_symmetry.space_group_name_H-M   'P 1'
#
loop_
_entity.id
_entity.type
_entity.pdbx_description
1 polymer ?
#
loop_
_entity_poly.entity_id
_entity_poly.type
_entity_poly.pdbx_seq_one_letter_code
_entity_poly.pdbx_strand_id
1 'polypeptide(L)' 'MMPCLEAAREEAVRCAIDLLVDLQPGTDYLSGWLVRVRDENGEVLNAIDVQEAEAARQTRQ' A
#
# COMPACT_ATOMS: atom_id res chain seq x y z
N MET A 1 12.25 -16.63 -6.62
CA MET A 1 11.46 -15.57 -5.95
C MET A 1 10.95 -16.15 -4.64
N MET A 2 11.28 -15.53 -3.51
CA MET A 2 10.81 -16.00 -2.19
C MET A 2 9.28 -15.83 -2.15
N PRO A 3 8.48 -16.91 -2.02
CA PRO A 3 7.02 -16.85 -2.06
C PRO A 3 6.42 -15.87 -1.04
N CYS A 4 7.14 -15.62 0.05
CA CYS A 4 6.72 -14.71 1.12
C CYS A 4 6.77 -13.23 0.72
N LEU A 5 7.61 -12.81 -0.23
CA LEU A 5 7.68 -11.39 -0.60
C LEU A 5 6.50 -10.98 -1.48
N GLU A 6 6.11 -11.82 -2.44
CA GLU A 6 4.91 -11.57 -3.25
C GLU A 6 3.65 -11.58 -2.38
N ALA A 7 3.52 -12.54 -1.46
CA ALA A 7 2.41 -12.57 -0.52
C ALA A 7 2.39 -11.32 0.38
N ALA A 8 3.54 -10.86 0.86
CA ALA A 8 3.66 -9.63 1.64
C ALA A 8 3.28 -8.39 0.80
N ARG A 9 3.61 -8.38 -0.49
CA ARG A 9 3.21 -7.32 -1.42
C ARG A 9 1.69 -7.34 -1.66
N GLU A 10 1.09 -8.50 -1.92
CA GLU A 10 -0.35 -8.63 -2.11
C GLU A 10 -1.12 -8.14 -0.87
N GLU A 11 -0.66 -8.52 0.32
CA GLU A 11 -1.24 -8.06 1.57
C GLU A 11 -1.06 -6.56 1.78
N ALA A 12 0.13 -6.03 1.50
CA ALA A 12 0.38 -4.59 1.61
C ALA A 12 -0.57 -3.78 0.70
N VAL A 13 -0.84 -4.28 -0.52
CA VAL A 13 -1.79 -3.64 -1.45
C VAL A 13 -3.22 -3.69 -0.88
N ARG A 14 -3.63 -4.81 -0.29
CA ARG A 14 -4.94 -4.92 0.36
C ARG A 14 -5.06 -3.91 1.51
N CYS A 15 -4.07 -3.87 2.41
CA CYS A 15 -4.06 -2.91 3.51
C CYS A 15 -4.07 -1.46 3.02
N ALA A 16 -3.34 -1.13 1.95
CA ALA A 16 -3.30 0.21 1.40
C ALA A 16 -4.67 0.65 0.84
N ILE A 17 -5.40 -0.27 0.20
CA ILE A 17 -6.77 -0.01 -0.28
C ILE A 17 -7.74 0.22 0.90
N ASP A 18 -7.65 -0.60 1.95
CA ASP A 18 -8.50 -0.44 3.14
C ASP A 18 -8.24 0.91 3.82
N LEU A 19 -6.96 1.28 4.00
CA LEU A 19 -6.55 2.59 4.52
C LEU A 19 -7.05 3.75 3.64
N LEU A 20 -6.97 3.59 2.31
CA LEU A 20 -7.45 4.60 1.37
C LEU A 20 -8.97 4.83 1.48
N VAL A 21 -9.75 3.79 1.78
CA VAL A 21 -11.20 3.90 2.00
C VAL A 21 -11.51 4.60 3.33
N ASP A 22 -10.72 4.34 4.37
CA ASP A 22 -10.89 4.95 5.69
C ASP A 22 -10.48 6.43 5.74
N LEU A 23 -9.63 6.87 4.80
CA LEU A 23 -9.28 8.27 4.63
C LEU A 23 -10.49 9.05 4.11
N GLN A 24 -11.21 9.71 5.03
CA GLN A 24 -12.33 10.58 4.67
C GLN A 24 -11.86 11.71 3.73
N PRO A 25 -12.67 12.13 2.75
CA PRO A 25 -12.35 13.27 1.90
C PRO A 25 -12.39 14.55 2.75
N GLY A 26 -11.22 14.95 3.24
CA GLY A 26 -11.04 16.02 4.23
C GLY A 26 -9.71 16.74 4.02
N THR A 27 -9.67 17.57 2.98
CA THR A 27 -8.89 18.82 2.85
C THR A 27 -7.38 18.77 2.62
N ASP A 28 -6.70 17.63 2.62
CA ASP A 28 -5.31 17.57 2.15
C ASP A 28 -5.16 16.61 0.97
N TYR A 29 -4.41 17.03 -0.05
CA TYR A 29 -3.94 16.14 -1.12
C TYR A 29 -3.12 15.05 -0.44
N LEU A 30 -3.73 13.88 -0.23
CA LEU A 30 -3.07 12.73 0.38
C LEU A 30 -1.90 12.37 -0.52
N SER A 31 -0.70 12.74 -0.07
CA SER A 31 0.55 12.54 -0.79
C SER A 31 1.51 11.79 0.12
N GLY A 32 2.27 10.89 -0.49
CA GLY A 32 3.19 10.01 0.24
C GLY A 32 2.68 8.58 0.39
N TRP A 33 3.32 7.86 1.30
CA TRP A 33 3.18 6.42 1.47
C TRP A 33 2.03 6.07 2.41
N LEU A 34 1.20 5.10 2.02
CA LEU A 34 0.18 4.49 2.87
C LEU A 34 0.74 3.30 3.64
N VAL A 35 1.50 2.43 2.97
CA VAL A 35 2.08 1.21 3.55
C VAL A 35 3.55 1.10 3.18
N ARG A 36 4.38 0.62 4.11
CA ARG A 36 5.77 0.21 3.86
C ARG A 36 6.01 -1.16 4.44
N VAL A 37 6.52 -2.07 3.62
CA VAL A 37 7.05 -3.37 4.03
C VAL A 37 8.54 -3.20 4.26
N ARG A 38 9.01 -3.62 5.44
CA ARG A 38 10.44 -3.59 5.79
C ARG A 38 10.95 -4.99 6.06
N ASP A 39 12.24 -5.20 5.85
CA ASP A 39 12.92 -6.41 6.31
C ASP A 39 13.26 -6.34 7.82
N GLU A 40 13.93 -7.38 8.31
CA GLU A 40 14.36 -7.48 9.70
C GLU A 40 15.40 -6.42 10.12
N ASN A 41 16.12 -5.84 9.16
CA ASN A 41 17.09 -4.76 9.38
C ASN A 41 16.43 -3.38 9.33
N GLY A 42 15.14 -3.32 8.98
CA GLY A 42 14.39 -2.08 8.81
C GLY A 42 14.51 -1.48 7.41
N GLU A 43 15.15 -2.15 6.45
CA GLU A 43 15.24 -1.70 5.07
C GLU A 43 13.89 -1.81 4.36
N VAL A 44 13.54 -0.82 3.53
CA VAL A 44 12.26 -0.82 2.82
C VAL A 44 12.32 -1.79 1.65
N LEU A 45 11.54 -2.86 1.72
CA LEU A 45 11.38 -3.85 0.64
C LEU A 45 10.30 -3.43 -0.36
N ASN A 46 9.24 -2.77 0.13
CA ASN A 46 8.15 -2.28 -0.70
C ASN A 46 7.49 -1.06 -0.05
N ALA A 47 6.98 -0.14 -0.85
CA ALA A 47 6.22 1.00 -0.38
C ALA A 47 5.07 1.26 -1.36
N ILE A 48 3.87 1.44 -0.82
CA ILE A 48 2.66 1.68 -1.60
C ILE A 48 2.20 3.08 -1.27
N ASP A 49 2.14 3.92 -2.29
CA ASP A 49 1.62 5.28 -2.18
C ASP A 49 0.12 5.34 -2.48
N VAL A 50 -0.44 6.54 -2.33
CA VAL A 50 -1.84 6.82 -2.60
C VAL A 50 -2.22 6.51 -4.06
N GLN A 51 -1.35 6.83 -5.03
CA GLN A 51 -1.64 6.62 -6.45
C GLN A 51 -1.65 5.13 -6.79
N GLU A 52 -0.71 4.35 -6.26
CA GLU A 52 -0.66 2.90 -6.45
C GLU A 52 -1.89 2.23 -5.79
N ALA A 53 -2.29 2.66 -4.59
CA ALA A 53 -3.49 2.15 -3.93
C ALA A 53 -4.77 2.49 -4.70
N GLU A 54 -4.88 3.71 -5.24
CA GLU A 54 -6.01 4.13 -6.09
C GLU A 54 -6.10 3.28 -7.36
N ALA A 55 -4.99 3.12 -8.08
CA ALA A 55 -4.94 2.29 -9.29
C ALA A 55 -5.25 0.82 -9.00
N ALA A 56 -4.72 0.29 -7.90
CA ALA A 56 -4.97 -1.08 -7.46
C ALA A 56 -6.43 -1.32 -7.02
N ARG A 57 -7.09 -0.32 -6.46
CA ARG A 57 -8.52 -0.35 -6.14
C ARG A 57 -9.37 -0.38 -7.40
N GLN A 58 -9.05 0.46 -8.39
CA GLN A 58 -9.77 0.49 -9.68
C GLN A 58 -9.65 -0.82 -10.46
N THR A 59 -8.50 -1.51 -10.37
CA THR A 59 -8.26 -2.77 -11.07
C THR A 59 -8.97 -3.98 -10.42
N ARG A 60 -9.35 -3.87 -9.14
CA ARG A 60 -10.02 -4.95 -8.38
C ARG A 60 -11.56 -4.86 -8.39
N GLN A 61 -12.13 -3.78 -8.95
CA GLN A 61 -13.58 -3.61 -9.13
C GLN A 61 -14.03 -4.20 -10.47
#